data_AF-Q95SC2-F1
#
_entry.id   AF-Q95SC2-F1
#
_cell.length_a   1.000
_cell.length_b   1.000
_cell.length_c   1.000
_cell.angle_alpha   90.00
_cell.angle_beta   90.00
_cell.angle_gamma   90.00
#
_symmetry.space_group_name_H-M   'P 1'
#
loop_
_entity.id
_entity.type
_entity.pdbx_description
1 polymer ?
#
loop_
_entity_poly.entity_id
_entity_poly.type
_entity_poly.pdbx_seq_one_letter_code
_entity_poly.pdbx_strand_id
1 'polypeptide(L)'
;MRRRGNLCPITILPLGRSVQSASKRINIFGVKDVDYVKSLSKALEPMLKDESQYQSVIRFDVINEEDGSNSQLKPIFGLNGLSWGLLEDIDAAKDKYWYFGPLRHYASAASKSFADNWSLKTDYVYTPPCPGCVDCAATVQRQETAQPSGLFTRGLIKYKNNPGETKRPLVKNDNCSKKFEGSAEASQININCVQNKDNFAELESQFISSLQPGWEFIKQIPEVTCSKILPSLVVKSRTIQLHPDGEMGEKFYSIDGEEYDARPIKVSVVPNAIKVFC
;
A
#
# COMPACT_ATOMS: atom_id res chain seq x y z
N MET A 1 12.27 11.71 -8.74
CA MET A 1 11.75 12.27 -10.01
C MET A 1 10.32 12.78 -9.84
N ARG A 2 10.12 14.06 -9.50
CA ARG A 2 8.84 14.74 -9.81
C ARG A 2 8.83 15.03 -11.31
N ARG A 3 7.95 14.40 -12.10
CA ARG A 3 7.69 14.88 -13.47
C ARG A 3 7.04 16.26 -13.34
N ARG A 4 7.85 17.32 -13.51
CA ARG A 4 7.41 18.73 -13.58
C ARG A 4 6.77 19.03 -14.95
N GLY A 5 5.91 18.14 -15.44
CA GLY A 5 5.07 18.34 -16.62
C GLY A 5 3.60 18.32 -16.20
N ASN A 6 2.70 18.76 -17.07
CA ASN A 6 1.26 18.63 -16.83
C ASN A 6 0.93 17.17 -16.50
N LEU A 7 0.51 16.92 -15.26
CA LEU A 7 0.10 15.59 -14.82
C LEU A 7 -1.15 15.21 -15.62
N CYS A 8 -1.05 14.14 -16.41
CA CYS A 8 -2.19 13.60 -17.14
C CYS A 8 -3.15 12.99 -16.10
N PRO A 9 -4.40 13.50 -15.98
CA PRO A 9 -5.37 12.94 -15.06
C PRO A 9 -5.79 11.54 -15.51
N ILE A 10 -6.00 10.65 -14.54
CA ILE A 10 -6.32 9.23 -14.77
C ILE A 10 -7.73 8.94 -14.24
N THR A 11 -8.48 8.09 -14.94
CA THR A 11 -9.79 7.58 -14.48
C THR A 11 -9.66 6.12 -14.08
N ILE A 12 -10.29 5.71 -12.98
CA ILE A 12 -10.28 4.32 -12.49
C ILE A 12 -11.67 3.72 -12.74
N LEU A 13 -11.74 2.67 -13.56
CA LEU A 13 -12.98 1.97 -13.88
C LEU A 13 -13.03 0.61 -13.14
N PRO A 14 -14.01 0.38 -12.25
CA PRO A 14 -14.04 -0.84 -11.43
C PRO A 14 -14.67 -2.01 -12.19
N LEU A 15 -13.86 -2.72 -12.97
CA LEU A 15 -14.32 -3.91 -13.71
C LEU A 15 -14.28 -5.21 -12.89
N GLY A 16 -13.59 -5.21 -11.75
CA GLY A 16 -13.38 -6.39 -10.89
C GLY A 16 -14.63 -6.86 -10.14
N ARG A 17 -14.56 -8.10 -9.63
CA ARG A 17 -15.61 -8.71 -8.79
C ARG A 17 -15.66 -8.10 -7.38
N SER A 18 -14.51 -7.71 -6.86
CA SER A 18 -14.37 -6.92 -5.64
C SER A 18 -13.65 -5.62 -6.00
N VAL A 19 -13.97 -4.56 -5.27
CA VAL A 19 -13.36 -3.25 -5.52
C VAL A 19 -12.74 -2.76 -4.22
N GLN A 20 -11.42 -2.60 -4.23
CA GLN A 20 -10.63 -2.21 -3.06
C GLN A 20 -10.66 -0.68 -2.83
N SER A 21 -10.06 -0.23 -1.72
CA SER A 21 -10.18 1.11 -1.13
C SER A 21 -10.24 2.33 -2.07
N ALA A 22 -9.50 2.38 -3.18
CA ALA A 22 -9.51 3.48 -4.15
C ALA A 22 -10.88 3.71 -4.79
N SER A 23 -11.74 2.69 -4.83
CA SER A 23 -13.11 2.77 -5.32
C SER A 23 -14.14 2.87 -4.20
N LYS A 24 -13.77 3.05 -2.93
CA LYS A 24 -14.74 3.17 -1.82
C LYS A 24 -15.72 4.34 -1.99
N ARG A 25 -15.45 5.26 -2.91
CA ARG A 25 -16.41 6.30 -3.37
C ARG A 25 -17.52 5.74 -4.28
N ILE A 26 -17.41 4.48 -4.69
CA ILE A 26 -18.30 3.79 -5.62
C ILE A 26 -18.86 2.56 -4.89
N ASN A 27 -20.08 2.68 -4.34
CA ASN A 27 -20.76 1.58 -3.67
C ASN A 27 -21.08 0.47 -4.68
N ILE A 28 -20.40 -0.66 -4.59
CA ILE A 28 -20.71 -1.88 -5.33
C ILE A 28 -20.75 -3.04 -4.32
N PHE A 29 -21.92 -3.30 -3.75
CA PHE A 29 -22.23 -4.55 -3.07
C PHE A 29 -23.59 -5.03 -3.54
N GLY A 30 -23.63 -6.26 -4.08
CA GLY A 30 -24.85 -6.96 -4.47
C GLY A 30 -25.48 -6.44 -5.77
N VAL A 31 -25.05 -6.97 -6.91
CA VAL A 31 -25.47 -6.45 -8.21
C VAL A 31 -26.46 -7.40 -8.87
N LYS A 32 -27.69 -6.93 -9.02
CA LYS A 32 -28.44 -7.11 -10.27
C LYS A 32 -27.70 -6.31 -11.35
N ASP A 33 -27.46 -6.88 -12.53
CA ASP A 33 -26.58 -6.32 -13.58
C ASP A 33 -26.70 -4.79 -13.80
N VAL A 34 -27.90 -4.23 -13.62
CA VAL A 34 -28.20 -2.80 -13.70
C VAL A 34 -27.40 -1.94 -12.71
N ASP A 35 -27.21 -2.37 -11.46
CA ASP A 35 -26.52 -1.57 -10.44
C ASP A 35 -25.01 -1.46 -10.70
N TYR A 36 -24.42 -2.50 -11.31
CA TYR A 36 -23.03 -2.50 -11.76
C TYR A 36 -22.83 -1.62 -12.98
N VAL A 37 -23.72 -1.70 -13.97
CA VAL A 37 -23.66 -0.76 -15.11
C VAL A 37 -23.81 0.68 -14.62
N LYS A 38 -24.67 0.92 -13.63
CA LYS A 38 -24.84 2.24 -13.02
C LYS A 38 -23.59 2.69 -12.26
N SER A 39 -22.89 1.80 -11.55
CA SER A 39 -21.65 2.14 -10.85
C SER A 39 -20.50 2.45 -11.80
N LEU A 40 -20.39 1.72 -12.93
CA LEU A 40 -19.43 2.01 -14.01
C LEU A 40 -19.69 3.38 -14.63
N SER A 41 -20.95 3.69 -14.96
CA SER A 41 -21.32 5.00 -15.52
C SER A 41 -21.01 6.14 -14.55
N LYS A 42 -21.27 5.95 -13.25
CA LYS A 42 -20.93 6.92 -12.21
C LYS A 42 -19.43 7.13 -12.06
N ALA A 43 -18.61 6.08 -12.24
CA ALA A 43 -17.16 6.21 -12.19
C ALA A 43 -16.59 7.09 -13.33
N LEU A 44 -17.29 7.17 -14.46
CA LEU A 44 -16.91 7.99 -15.61
C LEU A 44 -17.45 9.42 -15.56
N GLU A 45 -18.45 9.70 -14.71
CA GLU A 45 -19.08 11.02 -14.60
C GLU A 45 -18.08 12.14 -14.26
N PRO A 46 -17.13 12.00 -13.32
CA PRO A 46 -16.15 13.04 -13.02
C PRO A 46 -15.23 13.37 -14.20
N MET A 47 -14.92 12.38 -15.04
CA MET A 47 -14.13 12.58 -16.25
C MET A 47 -14.86 13.46 -17.26
N LEU A 48 -16.18 13.29 -17.40
CA LEU A 48 -17.01 14.11 -18.29
C LEU A 48 -17.17 15.55 -17.77
N LYS A 49 -17.14 15.73 -16.45
CA LYS A 49 -17.22 17.06 -15.80
C LYS A 49 -15.87 17.76 -15.65
N ASP A 50 -14.77 17.11 -16.05
CA ASP A 50 -13.39 17.57 -15.80
C ASP A 50 -13.07 17.81 -14.30
N GLU A 51 -13.78 17.09 -13.41
CA GLU A 51 -13.61 17.17 -11.97
C GLU A 51 -12.47 16.22 -11.55
N SER A 52 -11.40 16.79 -11.01
CA SER A 52 -10.18 16.05 -10.72
C SER A 52 -9.53 16.46 -9.41
N GLN A 53 -9.03 15.48 -8.67
CA GLN A 53 -8.39 15.66 -7.38
C GLN A 53 -6.99 15.05 -7.36
N TYR A 54 -6.13 15.60 -6.52
CA TYR A 54 -4.82 15.02 -6.27
C TYR A 54 -4.95 13.87 -5.27
N GLN A 55 -4.38 12.73 -5.62
CA GLN A 55 -4.38 11.53 -4.79
C GLN A 55 -2.93 11.19 -4.39
N SER A 56 -2.78 10.75 -3.14
CA SER A 56 -1.51 10.29 -2.60
C SER A 56 -1.30 8.82 -2.92
N VAL A 57 -0.03 8.43 -3.10
CA VAL A 57 0.37 7.08 -3.53
C VAL A 57 1.35 6.53 -2.50
N ILE A 58 1.34 5.22 -2.30
CA ILE A 58 2.28 4.51 -1.43
C ILE A 58 3.46 4.06 -2.28
N ARG A 59 4.68 4.27 -1.77
CA ARG A 59 5.93 3.79 -2.36
C ARG A 59 6.52 2.69 -1.50
N PHE A 60 6.84 1.57 -2.12
CA PHE A 60 7.49 0.41 -1.54
C PHE A 60 8.92 0.33 -2.09
N ASP A 61 9.90 0.49 -1.21
CA ASP A 61 11.32 0.31 -1.49
C ASP A 61 11.79 -1.00 -0.86
N VAL A 62 12.49 -1.86 -1.61
CA VAL A 62 13.10 -3.06 -1.02
C VAL A 62 14.37 -2.67 -0.27
N ILE A 63 14.51 -3.16 0.97
CA ILE A 63 15.71 -3.02 1.80
C ILE A 63 16.57 -4.25 1.52
N ASN A 64 17.68 -4.07 0.82
CA ASN A 64 18.65 -5.15 0.63
C ASN A 64 19.63 -5.09 1.80
N GLU A 65 19.64 -6.11 2.66
CA GLU A 65 20.58 -6.17 3.80
C GLU A 65 21.94 -6.77 3.43
N GLU A 66 22.04 -7.56 2.35
CA GLU A 66 23.17 -8.49 2.19
C GLU A 66 24.22 -8.18 1.11
N ASP A 67 24.01 -7.29 0.13
CA ASP A 67 24.98 -7.17 -0.97
C ASP A 67 25.58 -5.77 -1.16
N GLY A 68 26.92 -5.71 -1.11
CA GLY A 68 27.76 -4.61 -1.59
C GLY A 68 27.64 -4.34 -3.10
N SER A 69 26.67 -4.94 -3.79
CA SER A 69 26.24 -4.56 -5.13
C SER A 69 25.05 -3.62 -5.05
N ASN A 70 25.22 -2.40 -5.56
CA ASN A 70 24.21 -1.34 -5.68
C ASN A 70 23.06 -1.67 -6.66
N SER A 71 22.49 -2.88 -6.63
CA SER A 71 21.24 -3.19 -7.34
C SER A 71 20.06 -2.82 -6.44
N GLN A 72 19.86 -1.53 -6.24
CA GLN A 72 18.61 -1.05 -5.66
C GLN A 72 17.48 -1.46 -6.60
N LEU A 73 16.65 -2.40 -6.17
CA LEU A 73 15.48 -2.83 -6.94
C LEU A 73 14.59 -1.62 -7.20
N LYS A 74 13.91 -1.63 -8.35
CA LYS A 74 13.03 -0.52 -8.72
C LYS A 74 11.91 -0.42 -7.69
N PRO A 75 11.59 0.81 -7.21
CA PRO A 75 10.50 1.01 -6.28
C PRO A 75 9.16 0.64 -6.92
N ILE A 76 8.30 0.01 -6.14
CA ILE A 76 6.93 -0.31 -6.51
C ILE A 76 6.02 0.78 -5.95
N PHE A 77 5.00 1.16 -6.70
CA PHE A 77 4.02 2.17 -6.27
C PHE A 77 2.63 1.55 -6.25
N GLY A 78 1.88 1.80 -5.18
CA GLY A 78 0.50 1.30 -5.01
C GLY A 78 -0.46 2.39 -4.53
N LEU A 79 -1.75 2.20 -4.81
CA LEU A 79 -2.85 3.13 -4.53
C LEU A 79 -3.63 2.76 -3.27
N ASN A 80 -3.92 1.48 -3.05
CA ASN A 80 -4.73 1.03 -1.92
C ASN A 80 -3.85 0.82 -0.69
N GLY A 81 -2.94 -0.15 -0.80
CA GLY A 81 -2.26 -0.68 0.36
C GLY A 81 -1.54 -2.00 0.13
N LEU A 82 -0.88 -2.44 1.19
CA LEU A 82 -0.25 -3.74 1.29
C LEU A 82 -1.03 -4.61 2.27
N SER A 83 -1.27 -5.85 1.88
CA SER A 83 -1.86 -6.90 2.71
C SER A 83 -0.86 -8.04 2.82
N TRP A 84 -0.66 -8.55 4.03
CA TRP A 84 0.24 -9.68 4.28
C TRP A 84 -0.30 -10.55 5.41
N GLY A 85 -0.47 -11.84 5.14
CA GLY A 85 -0.87 -12.83 6.14
C GLY A 85 -1.97 -13.77 5.68
N LEU A 86 -2.60 -14.41 6.65
CA LEU A 86 -3.49 -15.56 6.44
C LEU A 86 -4.67 -15.26 5.50
N LEU A 87 -5.31 -14.10 5.61
CA LEU A 87 -6.50 -13.81 4.78
C LEU A 87 -6.11 -13.63 3.32
N GLU A 88 -4.99 -12.97 3.07
CA GLU A 88 -4.49 -12.78 1.72
C GLU A 88 -4.10 -14.12 1.09
N ASP A 89 -3.42 -14.98 1.85
CA ASP A 89 -3.04 -16.33 1.39
C ASP A 89 -4.26 -17.19 1.04
N ILE A 90 -5.38 -17.01 1.75
CA ILE A 90 -6.65 -17.70 1.52
C ILE A 90 -7.31 -17.19 0.24
N ASP A 91 -7.30 -15.87 0.04
CA ASP A 91 -7.89 -15.22 -1.13
C ASP A 91 -7.09 -15.54 -2.40
N ALA A 92 -5.76 -15.53 -2.34
CA ALA A 92 -4.86 -15.98 -3.40
C ALA A 92 -5.08 -17.46 -3.77
N ALA A 93 -5.20 -18.34 -2.77
CA ALA A 93 -5.40 -19.77 -3.00
C ALA A 93 -6.80 -20.12 -3.54
N LYS A 94 -7.78 -19.22 -3.44
CA LYS A 94 -9.18 -19.46 -3.82
C LYS A 94 -9.35 -19.97 -5.25
N ASP A 95 -8.58 -19.42 -6.19
CA ASP A 95 -8.71 -19.76 -7.60
C ASP A 95 -8.14 -21.16 -7.92
N LYS A 96 -7.21 -21.68 -7.11
CA LYS A 96 -6.77 -23.09 -7.19
C LYS A 96 -7.91 -24.07 -6.92
N TYR A 97 -8.90 -23.67 -6.12
CA TYR A 97 -10.05 -24.48 -5.72
C TYR A 97 -11.31 -24.20 -6.55
N TRP A 98 -11.15 -23.71 -7.79
CA TRP A 98 -12.28 -23.35 -8.66
C TRP A 98 -13.32 -24.48 -8.86
N TYR A 99 -12.87 -25.74 -8.83
CA TYR A 99 -13.71 -26.93 -9.01
C TYR A 99 -14.71 -27.15 -7.87
N PHE A 100 -14.49 -26.57 -6.69
CA PHE A 100 -15.45 -26.59 -5.57
C PHE A 100 -16.57 -25.55 -5.72
N GLY A 101 -16.58 -24.74 -6.79
CA GLY A 101 -17.65 -23.79 -7.09
C GLY A 101 -17.90 -22.81 -5.93
N PRO A 102 -19.10 -22.80 -5.30
CA PRO A 102 -19.41 -21.91 -4.19
C PRO A 102 -18.59 -22.20 -2.92
N LEU A 103 -18.07 -23.42 -2.76
CA LEU A 103 -17.30 -23.83 -1.58
C LEU A 103 -15.80 -23.54 -1.70
N ARG A 104 -15.34 -22.97 -2.82
CA ARG A 104 -13.91 -22.73 -3.09
C ARG A 104 -13.19 -21.91 -2.01
N HIS A 105 -13.90 -20.97 -1.39
CA HIS A 105 -13.34 -20.09 -0.36
C HIS A 105 -13.16 -20.80 0.98
N TYR A 106 -14.08 -21.72 1.31
CA TYR A 106 -13.95 -22.61 2.46
C TYR A 106 -12.82 -23.62 2.26
N ALA A 107 -12.67 -24.15 1.05
CA ALA A 107 -11.60 -25.09 0.71
C ALA A 107 -10.21 -24.43 0.80
N SER A 108 -10.04 -23.20 0.29
CA SER A 108 -8.78 -22.48 0.40
C SER A 108 -8.43 -22.16 1.85
N ALA A 109 -9.41 -21.72 2.64
CA ALA A 109 -9.23 -21.48 4.05
C ALA A 109 -8.89 -22.73 4.84
N ALA A 110 -9.57 -23.85 4.60
CA ALA A 110 -9.21 -25.11 5.25
C ALA A 110 -7.75 -25.48 4.95
N SER A 111 -7.32 -25.38 3.69
CA SER A 111 -5.94 -25.70 3.32
C SER A 111 -4.90 -24.80 3.97
N LYS A 112 -5.20 -23.51 4.15
CA LYS A 112 -4.25 -22.54 4.71
C LYS A 112 -4.31 -22.45 6.23
N SER A 113 -5.48 -22.59 6.83
CA SER A 113 -5.64 -22.62 8.29
C SER A 113 -4.96 -23.82 8.94
N PHE A 114 -4.91 -24.98 8.26
CA PHE A 114 -4.20 -26.15 8.78
C PHE A 114 -2.71 -26.21 8.37
N ALA A 115 -2.17 -25.14 7.78
CA ALA A 115 -0.73 -25.02 7.54
C ALA A 115 -0.05 -24.37 8.77
N ASP A 116 1.20 -24.76 9.05
CA ASP A 116 1.92 -24.38 10.28
C ASP A 116 2.46 -22.93 10.27
N ASN A 117 2.25 -22.15 9.20
CA ASN A 117 2.93 -20.88 8.95
C ASN A 117 2.03 -19.62 9.02
N TRP A 118 0.95 -19.67 9.80
CA TRP A 118 -0.06 -18.61 9.86
C TRP A 118 0.31 -17.42 10.77
N SER A 119 1.24 -17.58 11.72
CA SER A 119 1.71 -16.46 12.55
C SER A 119 2.92 -15.79 11.92
N LEU A 120 2.88 -14.46 11.85
CA LEU A 120 3.92 -13.65 11.25
C LEU A 120 4.56 -12.81 12.33
N LYS A 121 5.85 -13.07 12.58
CA LYS A 121 6.70 -12.24 13.43
C LYS A 121 7.43 -11.26 12.53
N THR A 122 7.34 -9.98 12.86
CA THR A 122 8.03 -8.94 12.14
C THR A 122 8.45 -7.82 13.07
N ASP A 123 9.70 -7.41 12.89
CA ASP A 123 10.23 -6.20 13.47
C ASP A 123 9.92 -5.03 12.55
N TYR A 124 9.46 -3.93 13.13
CA TYR A 124 9.10 -2.74 12.39
C TYR A 124 9.75 -1.49 12.95
N VAL A 125 10.14 -0.61 12.04
CA VAL A 125 10.72 0.69 12.35
C VAL A 125 9.89 1.77 11.68
N TYR A 126 9.29 2.67 12.45
CA TYR A 126 8.42 3.70 11.90
C TYR A 126 8.86 5.11 12.29
N THR A 127 8.47 6.07 11.45
CA THR A 127 8.58 7.50 11.72
C THR A 127 7.19 8.09 11.91
N PRO A 128 7.00 9.02 12.85
CA PRO A 128 5.68 9.59 13.14
C PRO A 128 5.07 10.30 11.93
N PRO A 129 3.74 10.45 11.89
CA PRO A 129 3.05 11.13 10.78
C PRO A 129 3.52 12.58 10.69
N CYS A 130 3.82 13.03 9.48
CA CYS A 130 4.26 14.40 9.24
C CYS A 130 3.83 14.84 7.83
N PRO A 131 3.29 16.07 7.66
CA PRO A 131 2.89 16.60 6.36
C PRO A 131 4.08 16.90 5.42
N GLY A 132 5.30 16.98 5.97
CA GLY A 132 6.54 17.26 5.25
C GLY A 132 7.25 18.46 5.84
N CYS A 133 8.25 18.20 6.68
CA CYS A 133 9.17 19.22 7.20
C CYS A 133 10.40 19.38 6.31
N VAL A 134 11.26 20.35 6.63
CA VAL A 134 12.55 20.59 5.98
C VAL A 134 13.39 19.30 5.92
N ASP A 135 13.46 18.56 7.02
CA ASP A 135 14.27 17.34 7.12
C ASP A 135 13.70 16.22 6.27
N CYS A 136 12.37 16.10 6.22
CA CYS A 136 11.72 15.11 5.37
C CYS A 136 11.96 15.44 3.87
N ALA A 137 12.05 16.72 3.47
CA ALA A 137 12.36 17.14 2.10
C ALA A 137 13.84 16.88 1.71
N ALA A 138 14.77 17.11 2.64
CA ALA A 138 16.20 16.80 2.43
C ALA A 138 16.44 15.30 2.25
N THR A 139 15.68 14.46 2.96
CA THR A 139 15.78 12.99 2.86
C THR A 139 15.36 12.47 1.48
N VAL A 140 14.29 13.00 0.89
CA VAL A 140 13.85 12.63 -0.46
C VAL A 140 14.91 12.98 -1.50
N GLN A 141 15.56 14.15 -1.38
CA GLN A 141 16.62 14.55 -2.31
C GLN A 141 17.85 13.65 -2.21
N ARG A 142 18.27 13.25 -1.00
CA ARG A 142 19.40 12.33 -0.81
C ARG A 142 19.17 10.95 -1.43
N GLN A 143 17.96 10.41 -1.35
CA GLN A 143 17.61 9.12 -1.99
C GLN A 143 17.57 9.21 -3.52
N GLU A 144 17.33 10.39 -4.10
CA GLU A 144 17.28 10.59 -5.55
C GLU A 144 18.64 10.93 -6.18
N THR A 145 19.61 11.43 -5.40
CA THR A 145 20.94 11.82 -5.89
C THR A 145 21.95 10.68 -6.02
N ALA A 146 21.59 9.44 -5.69
CA ALA A 146 22.39 8.26 -6.03
C ALA A 146 22.27 7.95 -7.54
N GLN A 147 22.78 8.86 -8.38
CA GLN A 147 22.92 8.62 -9.81
C GLN A 147 24.23 7.88 -10.09
N PRO A 148 24.26 6.95 -11.07
CA PRO A 148 25.49 6.28 -11.46
C PRO A 148 26.50 7.31 -11.98
N SER A 149 27.73 7.20 -11.48
CA SER A 149 28.87 8.05 -11.84
C SER A 149 29.33 7.76 -13.27
N GLY A 150 28.60 8.28 -14.26
CA GLY A 150 29.04 8.38 -15.65
C GLY A 150 29.48 9.81 -15.96
N LEU A 151 30.78 10.03 -16.19
CA LEU A 151 31.38 11.34 -16.45
C LEU A 151 30.86 12.06 -17.72
N PHE A 152 30.13 11.37 -18.60
CA PHE A 152 29.79 11.87 -19.95
C PHE A 152 28.39 12.47 -20.13
N THR A 153 27.51 12.47 -19.13
CA THR A 153 26.14 13.04 -19.26
C THR A 153 25.92 14.38 -18.56
N ARG A 154 26.96 14.95 -17.92
CA ARG A 154 26.83 16.19 -17.12
C ARG A 154 26.53 17.48 -17.92
N GLY A 155 26.67 17.48 -19.24
CA GLY A 155 26.64 18.70 -20.05
C GLY A 155 25.28 19.17 -20.58
N LEU A 156 24.26 18.29 -20.65
CA LEU A 156 23.10 18.54 -21.52
C LEU A 156 21.77 18.85 -20.83
N ILE A 157 21.71 18.82 -19.49
CA ILE A 157 20.46 19.09 -18.77
C ILE A 157 20.65 20.23 -17.77
N LYS A 158 20.69 21.47 -18.28
CA LYS A 158 20.52 22.66 -17.45
C LYS A 158 19.02 22.82 -17.13
N TYR A 159 18.59 22.28 -15.99
CA TYR A 159 17.25 22.50 -15.45
C TYR A 159 17.05 23.99 -15.13
N LYS A 160 16.15 24.67 -15.87
CA LYS A 160 15.59 25.95 -15.46
C LYS A 160 14.61 25.73 -14.30
N ASN A 161 14.86 26.35 -13.16
CA ASN A 161 13.88 26.47 -12.09
C ASN A 161 12.86 27.54 -12.48
N ASN A 162 11.59 27.16 -12.65
CA ASN A 162 10.51 28.15 -12.75
C ASN A 162 10.20 28.72 -11.35
N PRO A 163 10.00 30.04 -11.18
CA PRO A 163 9.85 30.68 -9.87
C PRO A 163 8.40 30.76 -9.37
N GLY A 164 7.49 29.91 -9.88
CA GLY A 164 6.03 30.10 -9.71
C GLY A 164 5.31 29.22 -8.68
N GLU A 165 5.97 28.28 -8.01
CA GLU A 165 5.31 27.47 -6.96
C GLU A 165 5.37 28.19 -5.61
N THR A 166 4.21 28.52 -5.04
CA THR A 166 4.05 28.96 -3.66
C THR A 166 4.54 27.85 -2.73
N LYS A 167 5.84 27.90 -2.38
CA LYS A 167 6.44 26.99 -1.41
C LYS A 167 5.72 27.20 -0.09
N ARG A 168 4.94 26.21 0.37
CA ARG A 168 4.48 26.20 1.76
C ARG A 168 5.72 26.37 2.65
N PRO A 169 5.71 27.26 3.65
CA PRO A 169 6.84 27.39 4.55
C PRO A 169 7.06 26.03 5.20
N LEU A 170 8.21 25.43 4.94
CA LEU A 170 8.57 24.14 5.51
C LEU A 170 8.83 24.36 7.00
N VAL A 171 7.87 23.96 7.82
CA VAL A 171 8.00 23.99 9.28
C VAL A 171 8.99 22.90 9.70
N LYS A 172 9.96 23.21 10.56
CA LYS A 172 10.85 22.21 11.16
C LYS A 172 10.05 21.39 12.18
N ASN A 173 10.11 20.07 12.07
CA ASN A 173 9.46 19.16 13.01
C ASN A 173 10.51 18.27 13.66
N ASP A 174 10.80 18.50 14.93
CA ASP A 174 11.82 17.78 15.69
C ASP A 174 11.49 16.29 15.88
N ASN A 175 10.23 15.89 15.66
CA ASN A 175 9.82 14.49 15.71
C ASN A 175 9.93 13.76 14.35
N CYS A 176 10.08 14.43 13.19
CA CYS A 176 10.18 13.73 11.88
C CYS A 176 11.43 12.82 11.80
N SER A 177 12.49 13.17 12.54
CA SER A 177 13.77 12.45 12.49
C SER A 177 13.88 11.31 13.53
N LYS A 178 12.91 11.18 14.43
CA LYS A 178 12.91 10.11 15.44
C LYS A 178 12.35 8.83 14.83
N LYS A 179 13.10 7.74 14.97
CA LYS A 179 12.67 6.39 14.60
C LYS A 179 12.20 5.69 15.86
N PHE A 180 11.09 4.98 15.75
CA PHE A 180 10.55 4.13 16.80
C PHE A 180 10.57 2.69 16.30
N GLU A 181 11.06 1.80 17.15
CA GLU A 181 11.24 0.39 16.85
C GLU A 181 10.23 -0.40 17.68
N GLY A 182 9.72 -1.49 17.12
CA GLY A 182 8.84 -2.42 17.80
C GLY A 182 8.87 -3.77 17.12
N SER A 183 8.45 -4.80 17.86
CA SER A 183 8.26 -6.14 17.34
C SER A 183 6.79 -6.51 17.50
N ALA A 184 6.20 -7.12 16.47
CA ALA A 184 4.81 -7.56 16.49
C ALA A 184 4.68 -8.98 15.94
N GLU A 185 3.88 -9.79 16.64
CA GLU A 185 3.37 -11.06 16.13
C GLU A 185 1.91 -10.87 15.71
N ALA A 186 1.65 -11.03 14.42
CA ALA A 186 0.33 -10.84 13.83
C ALA A 186 0.02 -11.96 12.82
N SER A 187 -1.25 -12.30 12.70
CA SER A 187 -1.79 -13.22 11.68
C SER A 187 -2.04 -12.52 10.34
N GLN A 188 -2.29 -11.20 10.37
CA GLN A 188 -2.52 -10.36 9.20
C GLN A 188 -2.01 -8.95 9.50
N ILE A 189 -1.35 -8.35 8.50
CA ILE A 189 -0.84 -6.99 8.52
C ILE A 189 -1.40 -6.28 7.30
N ASN A 190 -2.08 -5.16 7.52
CA ASN A 190 -2.63 -4.32 6.47
C ASN A 190 -2.08 -2.91 6.59
N ILE A 191 -1.48 -2.38 5.53
CA ILE A 191 -0.95 -1.02 5.49
C ILE A 191 -1.72 -0.24 4.43
N ASN A 192 -2.47 0.77 4.85
CA ASN A 192 -3.27 1.61 3.97
C ASN A 192 -2.85 3.08 4.06
N CYS A 193 -3.08 3.83 2.98
CA CYS A 193 -2.93 5.30 3.00
C CYS A 193 -4.26 5.96 3.37
N VAL A 194 -4.26 6.77 4.42
CA VAL A 194 -5.45 7.46 4.94
C VAL A 194 -5.19 8.95 5.02
N GLN A 195 -6.23 9.76 4.82
CA GLN A 195 -6.17 11.20 5.07
C GLN A 195 -6.49 11.48 6.53
N ASN A 196 -5.58 12.15 7.24
CA ASN A 196 -5.77 12.54 8.64
C ASN A 196 -6.71 13.75 8.76
N LYS A 197 -7.16 14.07 9.98
CA LYS A 197 -7.97 15.25 10.34
C LYS A 197 -7.36 16.56 9.87
N ASP A 198 -6.04 16.63 9.82
CA ASP A 198 -5.27 17.79 9.36
C ASP A 198 -5.09 17.83 7.82
N ASN A 199 -5.84 17.01 7.07
CA ASN A 199 -5.85 16.94 5.60
C ASN A 199 -4.49 16.58 4.96
N PHE A 200 -3.63 15.85 5.65
CA PHE A 200 -2.43 15.25 5.05
C PHE A 200 -2.51 13.73 5.05
N ALA A 201 -1.81 13.11 4.09
CA ALA A 201 -1.79 11.66 3.94
C ALA A 201 -0.81 11.01 4.93
N GLU A 202 -1.29 9.98 5.64
CA GLU A 202 -0.52 9.15 6.57
C GLU A 202 -0.74 7.67 6.26
N LEU A 203 0.21 6.82 6.67
CA LEU A 203 0.05 5.37 6.66
C LEU A 203 -0.64 4.95 7.95
N GLU A 204 -1.65 4.11 7.80
CA GLU A 204 -2.28 3.37 8.88
C GLU A 204 -1.89 1.90 8.73
N SER A 205 -1.00 1.45 9.61
CA SER A 205 -0.55 0.06 9.68
C SER A 205 -1.35 -0.67 10.76
N GLN A 206 -2.14 -1.63 10.35
CA GLN A 206 -3.03 -2.42 11.21
C GLN A 206 -2.45 -3.82 11.36
N PHE A 207 -2.08 -4.17 12.58
CA PHE A 207 -1.65 -5.51 12.94
C PHE A 207 -2.84 -6.24 13.57
N ILE A 208 -3.13 -7.44 13.09
CA ILE A 208 -4.26 -8.25 13.51
C ILE A 208 -3.70 -9.58 14.02
N SER A 209 -3.83 -9.84 15.31
CA SER A 209 -3.43 -11.09 15.96
C SER A 209 -4.61 -11.95 16.43
N SER A 210 -5.84 -11.46 16.24
CA SER A 210 -7.07 -12.13 16.70
C SER A 210 -7.50 -13.31 15.83
N LEU A 211 -6.94 -13.47 14.62
CA LEU A 211 -7.31 -14.56 13.73
C LEU A 211 -6.57 -15.82 14.16
N GLN A 212 -7.32 -16.75 14.75
CA GLN A 212 -6.81 -18.08 15.03
C GLN A 212 -7.36 -19.07 14.00
N PRO A 213 -6.49 -19.88 13.36
CA PRO A 213 -6.94 -20.90 12.45
C PRO A 213 -7.75 -21.97 13.18
N GLY A 214 -8.77 -22.51 12.51
CA GLY A 214 -9.59 -23.59 13.04
C GLY A 214 -10.93 -23.71 12.33
N TRP A 215 -11.71 -24.72 12.72
CA TRP A 215 -13.03 -24.96 12.14
C TRP A 215 -14.02 -23.82 12.39
N GLU A 216 -13.89 -23.11 13.52
CA GLU A 216 -14.72 -21.93 13.81
C GLU A 216 -14.40 -20.77 12.86
N PHE A 217 -13.11 -20.50 12.65
CA PHE A 217 -12.64 -19.53 11.66
C PHE A 217 -13.12 -19.88 10.25
N ILE A 218 -13.01 -21.15 9.84
CA ILE A 218 -13.45 -21.61 8.51
C ILE A 218 -14.95 -21.37 8.31
N LYS A 219 -15.78 -21.60 9.33
CA LYS A 219 -17.23 -21.34 9.22
C LYS A 219 -17.54 -19.86 9.03
N GLN A 220 -16.73 -18.98 9.62
CA GLN A 220 -16.92 -17.53 9.63
C GLN A 220 -16.24 -16.80 8.47
N ILE A 221 -15.50 -17.47 7.57
CA ILE A 221 -14.73 -16.80 6.50
C ILE A 221 -15.55 -15.78 5.71
N PRO A 222 -16.77 -16.07 5.20
CA PRO A 222 -17.49 -15.09 4.39
C PRO A 222 -17.78 -13.80 5.18
N GLU A 223 -18.01 -13.92 6.48
CA GLU A 223 -18.22 -12.78 7.37
C GLU A 223 -16.89 -12.06 7.64
N VAL A 224 -15.80 -12.80 7.88
CA VAL A 224 -14.47 -12.26 8.16
C VAL A 224 -13.90 -11.50 6.96
N THR A 225 -14.10 -11.99 5.73
CA THR A 225 -13.64 -11.31 4.51
C THR A 225 -14.48 -10.07 4.17
N CYS A 226 -15.76 -10.06 4.56
CA CYS A 226 -16.65 -8.92 4.29
C CYS A 226 -16.69 -7.89 5.43
N SER A 227 -16.25 -8.26 6.64
CA SER A 227 -16.28 -7.39 7.83
C SER A 227 -14.90 -6.78 8.13
N LYS A 228 -14.92 -5.64 8.81
CA LYS A 228 -13.69 -5.02 9.32
C LYS A 228 -13.31 -5.73 10.62
N ILE A 229 -12.29 -6.57 10.56
CA ILE A 229 -11.70 -7.19 11.75
C ILE A 229 -11.05 -6.10 12.60
N LEU A 230 -11.23 -6.18 13.91
CA LEU A 230 -10.61 -5.24 14.84
C LEU A 230 -9.10 -5.52 14.93
N PRO A 231 -8.25 -4.51 14.66
CA PRO A 231 -6.81 -4.65 14.80
C PRO A 231 -6.41 -4.67 16.28
N SER A 232 -5.37 -5.45 16.60
CA SER A 232 -4.78 -5.49 17.94
C SER A 232 -3.85 -4.30 18.18
N LEU A 233 -3.15 -3.86 17.13
CA LEU A 233 -2.28 -2.69 17.16
C LEU A 233 -2.46 -1.86 15.90
N VAL A 234 -2.60 -0.54 16.07
CA VAL A 234 -2.66 0.42 14.96
C VAL A 234 -1.52 1.41 15.10
N VAL A 235 -0.63 1.42 14.11
CA VAL A 235 0.49 2.35 14.03
C VAL A 235 0.24 3.36 12.92
N LYS A 236 0.18 4.63 13.31
CA LYS A 236 0.10 5.75 12.37
C LYS A 236 1.50 6.26 12.08
N SER A 237 1.89 6.29 10.81
CA SER A 237 3.26 6.64 10.43
C SER A 237 3.33 7.38 9.11
N ARG A 238 4.46 8.06 8.87
CA ARG A 238 4.80 8.59 7.54
C ARG A 238 5.54 7.56 6.71
N THR A 239 6.44 6.83 7.37
CA THR A 239 7.21 5.73 6.80
C THR A 239 7.26 4.62 7.82
N ILE A 240 7.19 3.38 7.33
CA ILE A 240 7.33 2.17 8.12
C ILE A 240 8.23 1.20 7.36
N GLN A 241 9.16 0.57 8.06
CA GLN A 241 10.01 -0.49 7.55
C GLN A 241 9.54 -1.77 8.20
N LEU A 242 9.38 -2.83 7.41
CA LEU A 242 9.06 -4.17 7.88
C LEU A 242 10.27 -5.07 7.64
N HIS A 243 10.73 -5.73 8.69
CA HIS A 243 11.75 -6.76 8.68
C HIS A 243 11.06 -8.06 9.09
N PRO A 244 10.63 -8.87 8.11
CA PRO A 244 10.00 -10.16 8.39
C PRO A 244 11.01 -11.14 9.01
N ASP A 245 10.62 -11.85 10.07
CA ASP A 245 11.46 -12.87 10.69
C ASP A 245 11.24 -14.26 10.05
N GLY A 246 12.34 -15.00 9.87
CA GLY A 246 12.35 -16.41 9.45
C GLY A 246 12.53 -16.63 7.94
N GLU A 247 12.36 -17.88 7.50
CA GLU A 247 12.49 -18.25 6.09
C GLU A 247 11.35 -17.64 5.25
N MET A 248 11.71 -16.73 4.34
CA MET A 248 10.77 -16.02 3.47
C MET A 248 10.46 -16.74 2.16
N GLY A 249 11.12 -17.87 1.88
CA GLY A 249 11.15 -18.52 0.56
C GLY A 249 9.78 -18.93 -0.02
N GLU A 250 8.72 -18.89 0.79
CA GLU A 250 7.35 -19.25 0.38
C GLU A 250 6.28 -18.23 0.82
N LYS A 251 6.68 -17.03 1.28
CA LYS A 251 5.75 -15.99 1.75
C LYS A 251 5.61 -14.90 0.69
N PHE A 252 4.38 -14.42 0.50
CA PHE A 252 4.06 -13.37 -0.46
C PHE A 252 3.41 -12.16 0.22
N TYR A 253 3.69 -10.98 -0.31
CA TYR A 253 2.92 -9.77 -0.06
C TYR A 253 1.90 -9.58 -1.18
N SER A 254 0.75 -9.02 -0.84
CA SER A 254 -0.18 -8.49 -1.83
C SER A 254 -0.11 -6.97 -1.82
N ILE A 255 0.28 -6.39 -2.95
CA ILE A 255 0.26 -4.96 -3.18
C ILE A 255 -0.83 -4.69 -4.20
N ASP A 256 -1.89 -3.98 -3.81
CA ASP A 256 -3.06 -3.71 -4.66
C ASP A 256 -3.70 -4.95 -5.32
N GLY A 257 -3.51 -6.15 -4.75
CA GLY A 257 -4.04 -7.42 -5.27
C GLY A 257 -3.09 -8.19 -6.18
N GLU A 258 -1.85 -7.73 -6.34
CA GLU A 258 -0.78 -8.47 -7.03
C GLU A 258 0.19 -9.10 -6.02
N GLU A 259 0.63 -10.33 -6.29
CA GLU A 259 1.55 -11.08 -5.44
C GLU A 259 3.02 -10.68 -5.69
N TYR A 260 3.75 -10.42 -4.60
CA TYR A 260 5.18 -10.10 -4.60
C TYR A 260 5.91 -10.95 -3.56
N ASP A 261 7.16 -11.31 -3.82
CA ASP A 261 7.97 -12.04 -2.84
C ASP A 261 8.11 -11.26 -1.53
N ALA A 262 7.93 -11.93 -0.38
CA ALA A 262 8.18 -11.32 0.91
C ALA A 262 9.67 -11.02 1.08
N ARG A 263 10.00 -9.75 1.36
CA ARG A 263 11.36 -9.22 1.56
C ARG A 263 11.30 -8.05 2.55
N PRO A 264 12.39 -7.70 3.23
CA PRO A 264 12.44 -6.47 4.01
C PRO A 264 12.11 -5.26 3.11
N ILE A 265 11.09 -4.49 3.51
CA ILE A 265 10.57 -3.37 2.70
C ILE A 265 10.40 -2.11 3.54
N LYS A 266 10.65 -0.97 2.90
CA LYS A 266 10.33 0.36 3.39
C LYS A 266 9.12 0.91 2.65
N VAL A 267 8.07 1.15 3.39
CA VAL A 267 6.82 1.75 2.91
C VAL A 267 6.81 3.24 3.25
N SER A 268 6.45 4.08 2.28
CA SER A 268 6.40 5.54 2.45
C SER A 268 5.26 6.19 1.68
N VAL A 269 4.72 7.29 2.19
CA VAL A 269 3.70 8.08 1.48
C VAL A 269 4.36 9.07 0.53
N VAL A 270 3.88 9.09 -0.71
CA VAL A 270 4.14 10.15 -1.69
C VAL A 270 2.88 11.01 -1.83
N PRO A 271 2.83 12.18 -1.16
CA PRO A 271 1.63 13.00 -1.14
C PRO A 271 1.36 13.64 -2.51
N ASN A 272 0.09 13.63 -2.93
CA ASN A 272 -0.40 14.30 -4.14
C ASN A 272 0.40 13.93 -5.41
N ALA A 273 0.73 12.65 -5.57
CA ALA A 273 1.61 12.18 -6.65
C ALA A 273 0.89 12.09 -8.00
N ILE A 274 -0.40 11.79 -7.99
CA ILE A 274 -1.21 11.60 -9.20
C ILE A 274 -2.46 12.48 -9.17
N LYS A 275 -3.02 12.72 -10.35
CA LYS A 275 -4.28 13.42 -10.54
C LYS A 275 -5.31 12.39 -11.01
N VAL A 276 -6.43 12.28 -10.30
CA VAL A 276 -7.48 11.29 -10.58
C VAL A 276 -8.81 12.02 -10.78
N PHE A 277 -9.60 11.58 -11.76
CA PHE A 277 -10.98 12.05 -11.91
C PHE A 277 -11.86 11.38 -10.85
N CYS A 278 -12.46 12.18 -9.96
CA CYS A 278 -13.28 11.67 -8.86
C CYS A 278 -14.20 12.72 -8.25
#